data_AF-A0A940WSF2-F1
#
_entry.id   AF-A0A940WSF2-F1
#
_cell.length_a   1.000
_cell.length_b   1.000
_cell.length_c   1.000
_cell.angle_alpha   90.00
_cell.angle_beta   90.00
_cell.angle_gamma   90.00
#
_symmetry.space_group_name_H-M   'P 1'
#
loop_
_entity.id
_entity.type
_entity.pdbx_description
1 polymer ?
#
loop_
_entity_poly.entity_id
_entity_poly.type
_entity_poly.pdbx_seq_one_letter_code
_entity_poly.pdbx_strand_id
1 'polypeptide(L)'
;MANSLYIEMEQDVLYTYKQIISSRYVTNRSLELITNDAKKRISVRAATSAWRPLLGYIDGVFRLSFEKKSYHEFERRFLYLFEALNDDLLEVAPYDDQAFLKALIRLTIEYAHVEESPWPEILFQHTKKMEIAQIEYIYDELTAIDQKACSRSLAVIYSYISIVVGKEMTALTLLTNQPSTFTEQELHPHFALLKKRSRWRTLDQWFKKLFPKRNHGQFGSLQPIWDELQTAYSSNSDQQESIWNRWLLSPNDQRFLQLCRHLQKEQEHALVEQLLPELEKRLHQLEAAKTYEKWLLRYKKFDLAKEYFLKHELEPLRMRNEKVELLDAISKEQPLLARPIFHQMVVRLVEKKSRVHYQQAASYIKNLQLLYVGPEEEERFKYFLTKLKKQYRTYRAFVEELKQIDL
;
A
#
# COMPACT_ATOMS: atom_id res chain seq x y z
N MET A 1 -11.02 6.22 43.43
CA MET A 1 -11.92 6.63 42.32
C MET A 1 -12.14 5.55 41.28
N ALA A 2 -11.11 4.83 40.78
CA ALA A 2 -11.35 3.73 39.82
C ALA A 2 -12.29 2.62 40.36
N ASN A 3 -12.24 2.37 41.67
CA ASN A 3 -13.04 1.31 42.30
C ASN A 3 -14.55 1.63 42.36
N SER A 4 -14.97 2.90 42.47
CA SER A 4 -16.40 3.25 42.57
C SER A 4 -17.10 3.09 41.22
N LEU A 5 -16.45 3.53 40.13
CA LEU A 5 -16.99 3.39 38.78
C LEU A 5 -17.09 1.91 38.36
N TYR A 6 -16.12 1.08 38.77
CA TYR A 6 -16.17 -0.36 38.52
C TYR A 6 -17.36 -1.02 39.21
N ILE A 7 -17.60 -0.72 40.50
CA ILE A 7 -18.75 -1.26 41.25
C ILE A 7 -20.07 -0.92 40.54
N GLU A 8 -20.18 0.30 40.02
CA GLU A 8 -21.37 0.69 39.27
C GLU A 8 -21.53 -0.14 37.99
N MET A 9 -20.44 -0.45 37.29
CA MET A 9 -20.42 -1.10 35.97
C MET A 9 -20.33 -2.63 36.02
N GLU A 10 -20.04 -3.22 37.19
CA GLU A 10 -19.75 -4.63 37.38
C GLU A 10 -20.87 -5.53 36.83
N GLN A 11 -22.13 -5.17 37.08
CA GLN A 11 -23.27 -5.93 36.58
C GLN A 11 -23.36 -5.92 35.04
N ASP A 12 -23.05 -4.80 34.40
CA ASP A 12 -23.06 -4.67 32.95
C ASP A 12 -21.89 -5.43 32.31
N VAL A 13 -20.71 -5.34 32.93
CA VAL A 13 -19.50 -6.08 32.52
C VAL A 13 -19.76 -7.58 32.61
N LEU A 14 -20.31 -8.06 33.73
CA LEU A 14 -20.66 -9.46 33.93
C LEU A 14 -21.72 -9.94 32.93
N TYR A 15 -22.69 -9.07 32.61
CA TYR A 15 -23.71 -9.38 31.61
C TYR A 15 -23.07 -9.60 30.23
N THR A 16 -22.26 -8.67 29.74
CA THR A 16 -21.58 -8.80 28.43
C THR A 16 -20.63 -9.99 28.40
N TYR A 17 -19.85 -10.20 29.46
CA TYR A 17 -19.02 -11.38 29.60
C TYR A 17 -19.83 -12.67 29.43
N LYS A 18 -20.96 -12.80 30.15
CA LYS A 18 -21.87 -13.95 30.03
C LYS A 18 -22.41 -14.11 28.60
N GLN A 19 -22.77 -13.02 27.93
CA GLN A 19 -23.26 -13.07 26.55
C GLN A 19 -22.20 -13.60 25.58
N ILE A 20 -20.92 -13.20 25.75
CA ILE A 20 -19.82 -13.67 24.90
C ILE A 20 -19.61 -15.19 25.03
N ILE A 21 -19.77 -15.74 26.23
CA ILE A 21 -19.52 -17.16 26.52
C ILE A 21 -20.77 -18.06 26.45
N SER A 22 -21.99 -17.49 26.38
CA SER A 22 -23.23 -18.25 26.58
C SER A 22 -23.55 -19.27 25.47
N SER A 23 -23.07 -19.05 24.25
CA SER A 23 -23.37 -19.91 23.09
C SER A 23 -22.10 -20.51 22.49
N ARG A 24 -22.16 -21.78 22.10
CA ARG A 24 -21.09 -22.42 21.30
C ARG A 24 -20.99 -21.85 19.89
N TYR A 25 -22.10 -21.36 19.33
CA TYR A 25 -22.14 -20.76 18.00
C TYR A 25 -22.57 -19.29 18.10
N VAL A 26 -21.61 -18.38 17.88
CA VAL A 26 -21.85 -16.94 17.86
C VAL A 26 -21.45 -16.42 16.49
N THR A 27 -22.41 -15.84 15.77
CA THR A 27 -22.17 -15.23 14.46
C THR A 27 -21.59 -13.82 14.62
N ASN A 28 -20.95 -13.27 13.58
CA ASN A 28 -20.49 -11.87 13.61
C ASN A 28 -21.64 -10.89 13.92
N ARG A 29 -22.85 -11.15 13.41
CA ARG A 29 -24.04 -10.35 13.72
C ARG A 29 -24.42 -10.42 15.21
N SER A 30 -24.25 -11.57 15.84
CA SER A 30 -24.47 -11.73 17.28
C SER A 30 -23.44 -10.92 18.09
N LEU A 31 -22.17 -10.95 17.69
CA LEU A 31 -21.11 -10.13 18.32
C LEU A 31 -21.38 -8.64 18.16
N GLU A 32 -21.84 -8.21 16.98
CA GLU A 32 -22.23 -6.83 16.72
C GLU A 32 -23.39 -6.39 17.63
N LEU A 33 -24.40 -7.23 17.84
CA LEU A 33 -25.50 -6.94 18.76
C LEU A 33 -25.01 -6.83 20.22
N ILE A 34 -24.16 -7.75 20.67
CA ILE A 34 -23.56 -7.71 22.02
C ILE A 34 -22.74 -6.43 22.21
N THR A 35 -21.93 -6.10 21.21
CA THR A 35 -21.10 -4.88 21.22
C THR A 35 -21.96 -3.63 21.27
N ASN A 36 -23.01 -3.55 20.45
CA ASN A 36 -23.93 -2.41 20.45
C ASN A 36 -24.69 -2.27 21.78
N ASP A 37 -25.05 -3.38 22.42
CA ASP A 37 -25.65 -3.36 23.77
C ASP A 37 -24.65 -2.83 24.81
N ALA A 38 -23.40 -3.31 24.77
CA ALA A 38 -22.34 -2.81 25.64
C ALA A 38 -22.12 -1.30 25.46
N LYS A 39 -22.02 -0.82 24.21
CA LYS A 39 -21.87 0.61 23.88
C LYS A 39 -23.01 1.45 24.46
N LYS A 40 -24.26 0.98 24.37
CA LYS A 40 -25.43 1.66 24.97
C LYS A 40 -25.34 1.73 26.50
N ARG A 41 -24.91 0.66 27.17
CA ARG A 41 -24.75 0.65 28.64
C ARG A 41 -23.64 1.60 29.08
N ILE A 42 -22.55 1.66 28.32
CA ILE A 42 -21.41 2.56 28.56
C ILE A 42 -21.85 4.02 28.38
N SER A 43 -22.61 4.33 27.33
CA SER A 43 -23.02 5.72 27.03
C SER A 43 -23.97 6.32 28.06
N VAL A 44 -24.84 5.52 28.68
CA VAL A 44 -25.71 5.97 29.80
C VAL A 44 -24.89 6.51 30.99
N ARG A 45 -23.64 6.07 31.14
CA ARG A 45 -22.74 6.41 32.24
C ARG A 45 -21.68 7.44 31.86
N ALA A 46 -21.68 7.90 30.60
CA ALA A 46 -20.70 8.84 30.05
C ALA A 46 -21.05 10.30 30.41
N ALA A 47 -21.08 10.65 31.69
CA ALA A 47 -21.47 12.00 32.12
C ALA A 47 -20.42 13.07 31.75
N THR A 48 -19.20 12.97 32.26
CA THR A 48 -18.16 14.01 32.10
C THR A 48 -16.89 13.55 31.37
N SER A 49 -16.69 12.23 31.22
CA SER A 49 -15.50 11.68 30.54
C SER A 49 -15.84 10.34 29.92
N ALA A 50 -16.30 10.33 28.66
CA ALA A 50 -16.74 9.14 27.95
C ALA A 50 -15.67 8.03 27.88
N TRP A 51 -14.38 8.40 27.86
CA TRP A 51 -13.26 7.46 27.84
C TRP A 51 -13.13 6.61 29.12
N ARG A 52 -13.56 7.12 30.29
CA ARG A 52 -13.39 6.42 31.58
C ARG A 52 -14.24 5.15 31.66
N PRO A 53 -15.57 5.21 31.41
CA PRO A 53 -16.40 4.03 31.31
C PRO A 53 -15.89 3.02 30.27
N LEU A 54 -15.41 3.48 29.11
CA LEU A 54 -14.87 2.59 28.07
C LEU A 54 -13.65 1.80 28.56
N LEU A 55 -12.63 2.47 29.11
CA LEU A 55 -11.45 1.80 29.66
C LEU A 55 -11.82 0.82 30.79
N GLY A 56 -12.69 1.24 31.71
CA GLY A 56 -13.16 0.40 32.79
C GLY A 56 -13.94 -0.83 32.31
N TYR A 57 -14.71 -0.69 31.23
CA TYR A 57 -15.47 -1.79 30.64
C TYR A 57 -14.55 -2.82 29.98
N ILE A 58 -13.58 -2.36 29.18
CA ILE A 58 -12.58 -3.21 28.53
C ILE A 58 -11.79 -3.97 29.60
N ASP A 59 -11.28 -3.26 30.62
CA ASP A 59 -10.54 -3.87 31.75
C ASP A 59 -11.39 -4.91 32.48
N GLY A 60 -12.64 -4.57 32.81
CA GLY A 60 -13.53 -5.47 33.52
C GLY A 60 -13.83 -6.76 32.75
N VAL A 61 -14.15 -6.64 31.46
CA VAL A 61 -14.45 -7.82 30.62
C VAL A 61 -13.19 -8.68 30.46
N PHE A 62 -12.03 -8.05 30.20
CA PHE A 62 -10.77 -8.76 30.09
C PHE A 62 -10.40 -9.49 31.40
N ARG A 63 -10.43 -8.80 32.54
CA ARG A 63 -10.13 -9.37 33.86
C ARG A 63 -11.03 -10.57 34.17
N LEU A 64 -12.35 -10.44 33.96
CA LEU A 64 -13.28 -11.56 34.14
C LEU A 64 -12.96 -12.74 33.21
N SER A 65 -12.63 -12.47 31.95
CA SER A 65 -12.29 -13.55 31.00
C SER A 65 -11.02 -14.30 31.38
N PHE A 66 -10.05 -13.61 31.97
CA PHE A 66 -8.80 -14.19 32.42
C PHE A 66 -8.96 -14.96 33.74
N GLU A 67 -9.61 -14.35 34.75
CA GLU A 67 -9.90 -14.99 36.04
C GLU A 67 -10.71 -16.28 35.89
N LYS A 68 -11.66 -16.30 34.94
CA LYS A 68 -12.49 -17.47 34.64
C LYS A 68 -11.86 -18.44 33.63
N LYS A 69 -10.64 -18.16 33.15
CA LYS A 69 -9.90 -18.98 32.17
C LYS A 69 -10.68 -19.26 30.89
N SER A 70 -11.54 -18.33 30.48
CA SER A 70 -12.40 -18.46 29.30
C SER A 70 -11.87 -17.68 28.10
N TYR A 71 -10.87 -16.81 28.29
CA TYR A 71 -10.31 -16.02 27.20
C TYR A 71 -9.90 -16.87 25.99
N HIS A 72 -9.04 -17.87 26.18
CA HIS A 72 -8.53 -18.69 25.06
C HIS A 72 -9.62 -19.44 24.30
N GLU A 73 -10.64 -19.95 24.99
CA GLU A 73 -11.76 -20.64 24.33
C GLU A 73 -12.56 -19.70 23.42
N PHE A 74 -12.64 -18.41 23.79
CA PHE A 74 -13.47 -17.42 23.12
C PHE A 74 -12.67 -16.22 22.59
N GLU A 75 -11.36 -16.38 22.34
CA GLU A 75 -10.41 -15.30 22.06
C GLU A 75 -10.90 -14.37 20.94
N ARG A 76 -11.27 -14.95 19.79
CA ARG A 76 -11.79 -14.19 18.64
C ARG A 76 -13.00 -13.30 18.99
N ARG A 77 -13.84 -13.73 19.94
CA ARG A 77 -15.04 -12.97 20.35
C ARG A 77 -14.68 -11.81 21.27
N PHE A 78 -13.74 -12.04 22.18
CA PHE A 78 -13.20 -10.99 23.05
C PHE A 78 -12.44 -9.96 22.23
N LEU A 79 -11.58 -10.37 21.31
CA LEU A 79 -10.87 -9.48 20.39
C LEU A 79 -11.84 -8.60 19.59
N TYR A 80 -12.89 -9.18 19.01
CA TYR A 80 -13.91 -8.41 18.29
C TYR A 80 -14.56 -7.32 19.18
N LEU A 81 -14.91 -7.66 20.43
CA LEU A 81 -15.47 -6.68 21.36
C LEU A 81 -14.45 -5.57 21.66
N PHE A 82 -13.21 -5.93 21.98
CA PHE A 82 -12.17 -4.96 22.35
C PHE A 82 -11.81 -4.03 21.19
N GLU A 83 -11.71 -4.55 19.97
CA GLU A 83 -11.52 -3.73 18.77
C GLU A 83 -12.66 -2.71 18.61
N ALA A 84 -13.91 -3.17 18.70
CA ALA A 84 -15.06 -2.29 18.51
C ALA A 84 -15.25 -1.25 19.62
N LEU A 85 -14.85 -1.56 20.87
CA LEU A 85 -14.82 -0.59 21.97
C LEU A 85 -13.62 0.35 21.87
N ASN A 86 -12.49 -0.13 21.35
CA ASN A 86 -11.32 0.70 21.08
C ASN A 86 -11.59 1.73 19.97
N ASP A 87 -12.39 1.38 18.96
CA ASP A 87 -12.82 2.34 17.93
C ASP A 87 -13.59 3.52 18.55
N ASP A 88 -14.54 3.25 19.44
CA ASP A 88 -15.25 4.30 20.18
C ASP A 88 -14.28 5.09 21.09
N LEU A 89 -13.34 4.39 21.73
CA LEU A 89 -12.31 5.02 22.56
C LEU A 89 -11.43 5.97 21.75
N LEU A 90 -11.06 5.60 20.52
CA LEU A 90 -10.29 6.42 19.59
C LEU A 90 -11.03 7.68 19.13
N GLU A 91 -12.37 7.68 19.16
CA GLU A 91 -13.21 8.84 18.85
C GLU A 91 -13.32 9.80 20.03
N VAL A 92 -13.40 9.28 21.26
CA VAL A 92 -13.61 10.10 22.46
C VAL A 92 -12.33 10.40 23.26
N ALA A 93 -11.17 9.85 22.85
CA ALA A 93 -9.91 9.99 23.56
C ALA A 93 -9.42 11.46 23.63
N PRO A 94 -9.31 12.04 24.84
CA PRO A 94 -8.75 13.37 25.01
C PRO A 94 -7.23 13.26 25.19
N TYR A 95 -6.47 13.29 24.09
CA TYR A 95 -5.01 13.12 24.15
C TYR A 95 -4.31 14.19 25.00
N ASP A 96 -4.90 15.38 25.12
CA ASP A 96 -4.40 16.47 25.98
C ASP A 96 -4.69 16.25 27.48
N ASP A 97 -5.56 15.29 27.83
CA ASP A 97 -5.85 14.93 29.22
C ASP A 97 -4.82 13.91 29.74
N GLN A 98 -3.93 14.38 30.61
CA GLN A 98 -2.93 13.53 31.25
C GLN A 98 -3.56 12.36 32.05
N ALA A 99 -4.79 12.52 32.54
CA ALA A 99 -5.48 11.45 33.27
C ALA A 99 -5.83 10.27 32.37
N PHE A 100 -6.20 10.52 31.10
CA PHE A 100 -6.45 9.48 30.11
C PHE A 100 -5.17 8.70 29.81
N LEU A 101 -4.08 9.40 29.49
CA LEU A 101 -2.79 8.78 29.20
C LEU A 101 -2.30 7.93 30.36
N LYS A 102 -2.32 8.47 31.59
CA LYS A 102 -1.95 7.75 32.80
C LYS A 102 -2.79 6.49 33.02
N ALA A 103 -4.10 6.55 32.76
CA ALA A 103 -4.96 5.39 32.91
C ALA A 103 -4.63 4.28 31.90
N LEU A 104 -4.44 4.65 30.63
CA LEU A 104 -4.10 3.72 29.55
C LEU A 104 -2.72 3.07 29.78
N ILE A 105 -1.72 3.87 30.13
CA ILE A 105 -0.37 3.38 30.45
C ILE A 105 -0.41 2.45 31.66
N ARG A 106 -1.12 2.83 32.74
CA ARG A 106 -1.24 2.00 33.93
C ARG A 106 -1.83 0.63 33.60
N LEU A 107 -2.90 0.57 32.82
CA LEU A 107 -3.49 -0.70 32.39
C LEU A 107 -2.52 -1.52 31.53
N THR A 108 -1.76 -0.87 30.64
CA THR A 108 -0.72 -1.55 29.86
C THR A 108 0.38 -2.13 30.76
N ILE A 109 0.83 -1.40 31.78
CA ILE A 109 1.85 -1.85 32.74
C ILE A 109 1.30 -2.98 33.63
N GLU A 110 0.06 -2.86 34.12
CA GLU A 110 -0.58 -3.85 34.99
C GLU A 110 -0.64 -5.23 34.33
N TYR A 111 -0.93 -5.27 33.03
CA TYR A 111 -0.99 -6.50 32.25
C TYR A 111 0.24 -6.73 31.37
N ALA A 112 1.38 -6.12 31.72
CA ALA A 112 2.58 -6.16 30.89
C ALA A 112 3.12 -7.57 30.64
N HIS A 113 2.80 -8.54 31.51
CA HIS A 113 3.25 -9.93 31.43
C HIS A 113 2.22 -10.87 30.78
N VAL A 114 1.04 -10.37 30.40
CA VAL A 114 -0.06 -11.18 29.86
C VAL A 114 -0.10 -11.01 28.34
N GLU A 115 0.16 -12.08 27.59
CA GLU A 115 0.24 -12.04 26.12
C GLU A 115 -1.11 -11.68 25.49
N GLU A 116 -2.19 -12.20 26.07
CA GLU A 116 -3.58 -12.07 25.63
C GLU A 116 -4.18 -10.68 25.91
N SER A 117 -3.43 -9.81 26.58
CA SER A 117 -3.88 -8.48 26.96
C SER A 117 -4.25 -7.65 25.73
N PRO A 118 -5.41 -6.95 25.71
CA PRO A 118 -5.76 -6.05 24.63
C PRO A 118 -4.98 -4.72 24.70
N TRP A 119 -4.36 -4.41 25.84
CA TRP A 119 -3.77 -3.10 26.11
C TRP A 119 -2.59 -2.72 25.22
N PRO A 120 -1.66 -3.63 24.86
CA PRO A 120 -0.61 -3.31 23.89
C PRO A 120 -1.17 -2.82 22.55
N GLU A 121 -2.15 -3.52 21.98
CA GLU A 121 -2.72 -3.14 20.68
C GLU A 121 -3.55 -1.84 20.78
N ILE A 122 -4.35 -1.69 21.84
CA ILE A 122 -5.07 -0.43 22.13
C ILE A 122 -4.07 0.73 22.19
N LEU A 123 -3.00 0.60 22.99
CA LEU A 123 -1.96 1.61 23.11
C LEU A 123 -1.33 1.92 21.74
N PHE A 124 -1.01 0.90 20.95
CA PHE A 124 -0.44 1.08 19.61
C PHE A 124 -1.34 1.88 18.68
N GLN A 125 -2.64 1.59 18.65
CA GLN A 125 -3.58 2.34 17.82
C GLN A 125 -3.67 3.81 18.24
N HIS A 126 -3.69 4.08 19.55
CA HIS A 126 -3.68 5.45 20.07
C HIS A 126 -2.39 6.21 19.74
N THR A 127 -1.22 5.55 19.74
CA THR A 127 0.06 6.22 19.39
C THR A 127 0.08 6.81 17.98
N LYS A 128 -0.81 6.36 17.08
CA LYS A 128 -0.93 6.91 15.71
C LYS A 128 -1.60 8.29 15.68
N LYS A 129 -2.35 8.66 16.73
CA LYS A 129 -3.05 9.96 16.87
C LYS A 129 -2.39 10.89 17.89
N MET A 130 -1.37 10.43 18.60
CA MET A 130 -0.69 11.19 19.64
C MET A 130 0.43 12.07 19.07
N GLU A 131 0.66 13.19 19.73
CA GLU A 131 1.83 14.04 19.49
C GLU A 131 3.11 13.41 20.07
N ILE A 132 4.26 13.81 19.55
CA ILE A 132 5.57 13.24 19.94
C ILE A 132 5.80 13.36 21.46
N ALA A 133 5.44 14.49 22.07
CA ALA A 133 5.61 14.71 23.51
C ALA A 133 4.81 13.72 24.38
N GLN A 134 3.63 13.29 23.92
CA GLN A 134 2.81 12.29 24.61
C GLN A 134 3.43 10.89 24.47
N ILE A 135 3.99 10.58 23.30
CA ILE A 135 4.69 9.32 23.05
C ILE A 135 5.99 9.23 23.86
N GLU A 136 6.70 10.33 24.04
CA GLU A 136 7.85 10.43 24.95
C GLU A 136 7.45 10.15 26.39
N TYR A 137 6.33 10.74 26.86
CA TYR A 137 5.79 10.44 28.18
C TYR A 137 5.45 8.95 28.36
N ILE A 138 4.81 8.33 27.37
CA ILE A 138 4.52 6.88 27.39
C ILE A 138 5.82 6.07 27.44
N TYR A 139 6.82 6.43 26.63
CA TYR A 139 8.11 5.75 26.62
C TYR A 139 8.75 5.76 28.01
N ASP A 140 8.79 6.93 28.67
CA ASP A 140 9.40 7.08 29.99
C ASP A 140 8.71 6.20 31.03
N GLU A 141 7.39 6.13 31.04
CA GLU A 141 6.63 5.26 31.96
C GLU A 141 6.86 3.76 31.66
N LEU A 142 6.96 3.37 30.38
CA LEU A 142 7.25 1.98 30.00
C LEU A 142 8.67 1.52 30.39
N THR A 143 9.62 2.45 30.65
CA THR A 143 10.96 2.07 31.13
C THR A 143 10.97 1.41 32.49
N ALA A 144 9.89 1.55 33.28
CA ALA A 144 9.74 0.88 34.56
C ALA A 144 9.50 -0.63 34.43
N ILE A 145 9.10 -1.12 33.24
CA ILE A 145 8.83 -2.54 33.00
C ILE A 145 10.14 -3.29 32.78
N ASP A 146 10.28 -4.47 33.41
CA ASP A 146 11.37 -5.39 33.10
C ASP A 146 11.23 -5.91 31.65
N GLN A 147 12.18 -5.51 30.81
CA GLN A 147 12.27 -5.84 29.39
C GLN A 147 12.28 -7.34 29.10
N LYS A 148 12.74 -8.17 30.05
CA LYS A 148 12.79 -9.63 29.89
C LYS A 148 11.49 -10.32 30.28
N ALA A 149 10.70 -9.67 31.13
CA ALA A 149 9.49 -10.25 31.66
C ALA A 149 8.24 -9.82 30.87
N CYS A 150 8.30 -8.72 30.11
CA CYS A 150 7.13 -8.26 29.35
C CYS A 150 6.71 -9.27 28.27
N SER A 151 5.41 -9.27 27.98
CA SER A 151 4.78 -10.07 26.94
C SER A 151 5.36 -9.72 25.57
N ARG A 152 5.21 -10.65 24.62
CA ARG A 152 5.69 -10.47 23.25
C ARG A 152 4.90 -9.37 22.56
N SER A 153 3.58 -9.32 22.74
CA SER A 153 2.73 -8.24 22.22
C SER A 153 3.19 -6.87 22.71
N LEU A 154 3.46 -6.72 24.01
CA LEU A 154 3.99 -5.47 24.57
C LEU A 154 5.40 -5.16 24.07
N ALA A 155 6.28 -6.14 23.93
CA ALA A 155 7.64 -5.92 23.43
C ALA A 155 7.65 -5.31 22.03
N VAL A 156 6.72 -5.73 21.15
CA VAL A 156 6.56 -5.16 19.80
C VAL A 156 6.16 -3.69 19.87
N ILE A 157 5.15 -3.37 20.67
CA ILE A 157 4.63 -2.00 20.77
C ILE A 157 5.61 -1.08 21.49
N TYR A 158 6.24 -1.55 22.57
CA TYR A 158 7.26 -0.80 23.28
C TYR A 158 8.49 -0.55 22.40
N SER A 159 8.89 -1.54 21.59
CA SER A 159 9.92 -1.36 20.57
C SER A 159 9.52 -0.30 19.53
N TYR A 160 8.26 -0.30 19.06
CA TYR A 160 7.78 0.69 18.11
C TYR A 160 7.83 2.11 18.70
N ILE A 161 7.31 2.30 19.90
CA ILE A 161 7.36 3.57 20.65
C ILE A 161 8.81 4.03 20.83
N SER A 162 9.71 3.11 21.17
CA SER A 162 11.14 3.38 21.30
C SER A 162 11.74 3.90 19.98
N ILE A 163 11.36 3.35 18.82
CA ILE A 163 11.78 3.89 17.52
C ILE A 163 11.22 5.30 17.33
N VAL A 164 9.95 5.54 17.62
CA VAL A 164 9.32 6.86 17.44
C VAL A 164 10.10 7.94 18.22
N VAL A 165 10.49 7.66 19.46
CA VAL A 165 11.30 8.55 20.33
C VAL A 165 12.81 8.59 19.94
N GLY A 166 13.23 7.77 18.96
CA GLY A 166 14.61 7.77 18.45
C GLY A 166 15.58 6.86 19.23
N LYS A 167 15.07 5.97 20.08
CA LYS A 167 15.83 4.99 20.86
C LYS A 167 15.93 3.65 20.12
N GLU A 168 16.50 3.68 18.91
CA GLU A 168 16.57 2.53 17.98
C GLU A 168 17.29 1.31 18.58
N MET A 169 18.36 1.52 19.36
CA MET A 169 19.10 0.42 20.00
C MET A 169 18.30 -0.25 21.12
N THR A 170 17.56 0.52 21.90
CA THR A 170 16.65 0.00 22.93
C THR A 170 15.55 -0.82 22.28
N ALA A 171 14.95 -0.30 21.20
CA ALA A 171 13.92 -0.99 20.44
C ALA A 171 14.37 -2.37 19.92
N LEU A 172 15.60 -2.44 19.40
CA LEU A 172 16.19 -3.70 18.95
C LEU A 172 16.44 -4.66 20.12
N THR A 173 16.98 -4.15 21.23
CA THR A 173 17.28 -4.94 22.43
C THR A 173 16.02 -5.58 23.01
N LEU A 174 14.92 -4.81 23.08
CA LEU A 174 13.60 -5.29 23.49
C LEU A 174 13.16 -6.49 22.66
N LEU A 175 13.25 -6.39 21.33
CA LEU A 175 12.87 -7.49 20.43
C LEU A 175 13.83 -8.68 20.56
N THR A 176 15.14 -8.47 20.62
CA THR A 176 16.11 -9.58 20.69
C THR A 176 16.08 -10.35 22.00
N ASN A 177 15.61 -9.72 23.08
CA ASN A 177 15.50 -10.37 24.39
C ASN A 177 14.30 -11.34 24.48
N GLN A 178 13.38 -11.30 23.52
CA GLN A 178 12.21 -12.16 23.51
C GLN A 178 12.58 -13.56 23.00
N PRO A 179 12.06 -14.63 23.65
CA PRO A 179 12.42 -16.00 23.29
C PRO A 179 11.79 -16.46 21.97
N SER A 180 10.72 -15.80 21.53
CA SER A 180 9.98 -16.15 20.32
C SER A 180 10.47 -15.36 19.10
N THR A 181 10.40 -15.98 17.92
CA THR A 181 10.70 -15.30 16.66
C THR A 181 9.51 -14.44 16.23
N PHE A 182 9.77 -13.20 15.84
CA PHE A 182 8.77 -12.33 15.24
C PHE A 182 8.55 -12.65 13.76
N THR A 183 7.34 -12.40 13.30
CA THR A 183 7.00 -12.45 11.87
C THR A 183 7.33 -11.13 11.19
N GLU A 184 7.50 -11.16 9.88
CA GLU A 184 7.79 -9.96 9.09
C GLU A 184 6.62 -8.97 9.10
N GLN A 185 5.39 -9.45 9.26
CA GLN A 185 4.20 -8.60 9.29
C GLN A 185 4.12 -7.79 10.58
N GLU A 186 4.44 -8.40 11.72
CA GLU A 186 4.42 -7.72 13.03
C GLU A 186 5.42 -6.58 13.11
N LEU A 187 6.60 -6.75 12.50
CA LEU A 187 7.66 -5.75 12.52
C LEU A 187 7.62 -4.80 11.33
N HIS A 188 6.70 -4.98 10.37
CA HIS A 188 6.56 -4.08 9.22
C HIS A 188 6.47 -2.59 9.62
N PRO A 189 5.67 -2.19 10.64
CA PRO A 189 5.62 -0.80 11.08
C PRO A 189 6.99 -0.24 11.52
N HIS A 190 7.81 -1.04 12.22
CA HIS A 190 9.15 -0.66 12.68
C HIS A 190 10.08 -0.39 11.51
N PHE A 191 10.14 -1.32 10.56
CA PHE A 191 10.97 -1.19 9.37
C PHE A 191 10.49 -0.03 8.49
N ALA A 192 9.18 0.19 8.38
CA ALA A 192 8.63 1.33 7.64
C ALA A 192 9.04 2.68 8.27
N LEU A 193 9.05 2.80 9.60
CA LEU A 193 9.53 4.00 10.29
C LEU A 193 11.03 4.24 10.07
N LEU A 194 11.85 3.19 10.21
CA LEU A 194 13.30 3.28 9.98
C LEU A 194 13.61 3.65 8.53
N LYS A 195 12.88 3.07 7.56
CA LYS A 195 12.96 3.43 6.14
C LYS A 195 12.58 4.89 5.91
N LYS A 196 11.46 5.36 6.48
CA LYS A 196 11.01 6.76 6.36
C LYS A 196 12.08 7.74 6.84
N ARG A 197 12.87 7.36 7.85
CA ARG A 197 13.99 8.14 8.41
C ARG A 197 15.34 7.88 7.72
N SER A 198 15.37 7.09 6.64
CA SER A 198 16.59 6.71 5.92
C SER A 198 17.67 6.09 6.83
N ARG A 199 17.27 5.34 7.85
CA ARG A 199 18.16 4.66 8.82
C ARG A 199 18.66 3.32 8.27
N TRP A 200 19.30 3.37 7.11
CA TRP A 200 19.66 2.16 6.36
C TRP A 200 20.65 1.25 7.11
N ARG A 201 21.66 1.81 7.79
CA ARG A 201 22.61 0.99 8.61
C ARG A 201 21.89 0.26 9.73
N THR A 202 20.94 0.93 10.39
CA THR A 202 20.12 0.34 11.44
C THR A 202 19.27 -0.80 10.86
N LEU A 203 18.62 -0.58 9.71
CA LEU A 203 17.83 -1.60 9.02
C LEU A 203 18.64 -2.87 8.71
N ASP A 204 19.85 -2.73 8.16
CA ASP A 204 20.73 -3.88 7.89
C ASP A 204 21.07 -4.68 9.16
N GLN A 205 21.38 -3.99 10.25
CA GLN A 205 21.62 -4.64 11.55
C GLN A 205 20.37 -5.35 12.07
N TRP A 206 19.19 -4.75 11.91
CA TRP A 206 17.92 -5.33 12.34
C TRP A 206 17.58 -6.59 11.54
N PHE A 207 17.75 -6.57 10.21
CA PHE A 207 17.55 -7.77 9.39
C PHE A 207 18.46 -8.92 9.84
N LYS A 208 19.75 -8.64 10.08
CA LYS A 208 20.73 -9.65 10.53
C LYS A 208 20.42 -10.22 11.90
N LYS A 209 20.01 -9.37 12.85
CA LYS A 209 19.75 -9.78 14.24
C LYS A 209 18.40 -10.44 14.44
N LEU A 210 17.35 -9.93 13.80
CA LEU A 210 15.98 -10.41 14.00
C LEU A 210 15.65 -11.59 13.07
N PHE A 211 16.32 -11.70 11.92
CA PHE A 211 16.07 -12.75 10.92
C PHE A 211 17.37 -13.47 10.49
N PRO A 212 18.20 -13.99 11.41
CA PRO A 212 19.55 -14.51 11.11
C PRO A 212 19.56 -15.73 10.17
N LYS A 213 18.45 -16.48 10.10
CA LYS A 213 18.31 -17.67 9.23
C LYS A 213 17.92 -17.33 7.79
N ARG A 214 17.62 -16.06 7.47
CA ARG A 214 17.07 -15.63 6.17
C ARG A 214 18.07 -14.91 5.26
N ASN A 215 19.36 -15.24 5.40
CA ASN A 215 20.45 -14.63 4.63
C ASN A 215 20.29 -14.75 3.09
N HIS A 216 19.37 -15.59 2.60
CA HIS A 216 19.08 -15.80 1.17
C HIS A 216 17.78 -15.16 0.66
N GLY A 217 17.25 -14.13 1.33
CA GLY A 217 16.58 -13.04 0.60
C GLY A 217 15.08 -13.15 0.35
N GLN A 218 14.33 -13.85 1.21
CA GLN A 218 12.86 -13.77 1.25
C GLN A 218 12.36 -13.27 2.61
N PHE A 219 11.95 -12.00 2.64
CA PHE A 219 11.48 -11.29 3.83
C PHE A 219 9.97 -11.00 3.79
N GLY A 220 9.18 -11.78 3.04
CA GLY A 220 7.71 -11.64 3.01
C GLY A 220 7.25 -10.19 2.81
N SER A 221 6.49 -9.65 3.77
CA SER A 221 6.03 -8.25 3.79
C SER A 221 7.17 -7.20 3.84
N LEU A 222 8.32 -7.56 4.40
CA LEU A 222 9.51 -6.71 4.49
C LEU A 222 10.40 -6.76 3.23
N GLN A 223 10.09 -7.63 2.25
CA GLN A 223 10.88 -7.75 1.02
C GLN A 223 11.08 -6.42 0.27
N PRO A 224 10.05 -5.56 0.10
CA PRO A 224 10.26 -4.28 -0.58
C PRO A 224 11.26 -3.37 0.13
N ILE A 225 11.28 -3.39 1.48
CA ILE A 225 12.22 -2.60 2.28
C ILE A 225 13.62 -3.19 2.19
N TRP A 226 13.73 -4.51 2.19
CA TRP A 226 15.01 -5.20 1.98
C TRP A 226 15.60 -4.90 0.60
N ASP A 227 14.80 -5.00 -0.47
CA ASP A 227 15.26 -4.71 -1.82
C ASP A 227 15.79 -3.28 -1.94
N GLU A 228 15.11 -2.29 -1.37
CA GLU A 228 15.55 -0.88 -1.36
C GLU A 228 16.80 -0.65 -0.52
N LEU A 229 16.92 -1.34 0.62
CA LEU A 229 18.15 -1.33 1.42
C LEU A 229 19.34 -1.87 0.61
N GLN A 230 19.13 -2.97 -0.12
CA GLN A 230 20.17 -3.59 -0.94
C GLN A 230 20.54 -2.69 -2.13
N THR A 231 19.59 -2.01 -2.78
CA THR A 231 19.95 -1.05 -3.84
C THR A 231 20.71 0.17 -3.30
N ALA A 232 20.43 0.58 -2.05
CA ALA A 232 21.13 1.70 -1.43
C ALA A 232 22.57 1.37 -0.97
N TYR A 233 22.87 0.12 -0.60
CA TYR A 233 24.17 -0.26 -0.03
C TYR A 233 25.01 -1.25 -0.84
N SER A 234 24.38 -2.12 -1.61
CA SER A 234 25.10 -3.25 -2.20
C SER A 234 25.82 -2.81 -3.46
N SER A 235 27.15 -2.85 -3.41
CA SER A 235 28.04 -2.80 -4.58
C SER A 235 28.16 -4.17 -5.29
N ASN A 236 27.49 -5.21 -4.76
CA ASN A 236 27.57 -6.57 -5.29
C ASN A 236 26.59 -6.78 -6.46
N SER A 237 27.13 -7.15 -7.63
CA SER A 237 26.37 -7.36 -8.87
C SER A 237 25.29 -8.44 -8.74
N ASP A 238 25.60 -9.55 -8.08
CA ASP A 238 24.71 -10.73 -8.06
C ASP A 238 23.44 -10.47 -7.25
N GLN A 239 23.57 -9.69 -6.18
CA GLN A 239 22.44 -9.28 -5.36
C GLN A 239 21.54 -8.29 -6.11
N GLN A 240 22.13 -7.35 -6.85
CA GLN A 240 21.38 -6.42 -7.70
C GLN A 240 20.60 -7.16 -8.78
N GLU A 241 21.20 -8.14 -9.45
CA GLU A 241 20.51 -8.96 -10.45
C GLU A 241 19.28 -9.67 -9.85
N SER A 242 19.42 -10.22 -8.64
CA SER A 242 18.30 -10.87 -7.96
C SER A 242 17.12 -9.94 -7.69
N ILE A 243 17.37 -8.65 -7.40
CA ILE A 243 16.33 -7.64 -7.14
C ILE A 243 15.56 -7.38 -8.43
N TRP A 244 16.25 -7.19 -9.54
CA TRP A 244 15.62 -6.90 -10.82
C TRP A 244 14.89 -8.12 -11.39
N ASN A 245 15.42 -9.32 -11.20
CA ASN A 245 14.72 -10.57 -11.52
C ASN A 245 13.41 -10.70 -10.71
N ARG A 246 13.40 -10.35 -9.42
CA ARG A 246 12.16 -10.29 -8.62
C ARG A 246 11.21 -9.20 -9.10
N TRP A 247 11.72 -8.03 -9.46
CA TRP A 247 10.91 -6.93 -9.98
C TRP A 247 10.24 -7.29 -11.30
N LEU A 248 10.94 -8.00 -12.20
CA LEU A 248 10.41 -8.47 -13.49
C LEU A 248 9.24 -9.44 -13.36
N LEU A 249 9.06 -10.10 -12.20
CA LEU A 249 7.89 -10.96 -11.93
C LEU A 249 6.61 -10.15 -11.66
N SER A 250 6.75 -8.93 -11.14
CA SER A 250 5.63 -8.02 -10.88
C SER A 250 6.08 -6.57 -11.14
N PRO A 251 6.21 -6.18 -12.42
CA PRO A 251 6.73 -4.87 -12.78
C PRO A 251 5.81 -3.76 -12.30
N ASN A 252 6.41 -2.76 -11.66
CA ASN A 252 5.71 -1.57 -11.21
C ASN A 252 6.65 -0.36 -11.30
N ASP A 253 6.20 0.66 -12.03
CA ASP A 253 6.98 1.88 -12.28
C ASP A 253 7.31 2.66 -11.01
N GLN A 254 6.38 2.78 -10.05
CA GLN A 254 6.63 3.47 -8.79
C GLN A 254 7.68 2.73 -7.95
N ARG A 255 7.59 1.40 -7.91
CA ARG A 255 8.60 0.57 -7.22
C ARG A 255 9.97 0.71 -7.87
N PHE A 256 10.05 0.74 -9.21
CA PHE A 256 11.30 0.97 -9.92
C PHE A 256 11.92 2.32 -9.52
N LEU A 257 11.13 3.40 -9.55
CA LEU A 257 11.59 4.73 -9.15
C LEU A 257 12.11 4.77 -7.69
N GLN A 258 11.46 4.02 -6.79
CA GLN A 258 11.93 3.91 -5.41
C GLN A 258 13.28 3.21 -5.31
N LEU A 259 13.46 2.08 -6.02
CA LEU A 259 14.71 1.33 -6.04
C LEU A 259 15.86 2.12 -6.66
N CYS A 260 15.56 2.93 -7.68
CA CYS A 260 16.54 3.76 -8.39
C CYS A 260 16.84 5.10 -7.71
N ARG A 261 16.19 5.44 -6.59
CA ARG A 261 16.34 6.76 -5.92
C ARG A 261 17.78 7.10 -5.55
N HIS A 262 18.62 6.09 -5.33
CA HIS A 262 20.02 6.24 -4.95
C HIS A 262 21.00 6.09 -6.13
N LEU A 263 20.50 5.74 -7.31
CA LEU A 263 21.32 5.57 -8.51
C LEU A 263 21.59 6.92 -9.19
N GLN A 264 22.74 7.02 -9.83
CA GLN A 264 23.00 8.12 -10.76
C GLN A 264 22.19 7.93 -12.05
N LYS A 265 21.90 9.02 -12.76
CA LYS A 265 21.10 8.98 -13.99
C LYS A 265 21.70 8.04 -15.03
N GLU A 266 23.02 8.03 -15.18
CA GLU A 266 23.72 7.15 -16.12
C GLU A 266 23.51 5.67 -15.78
N GLN A 267 23.54 5.33 -14.49
CA GLN A 267 23.31 3.96 -14.00
C GLN A 267 21.84 3.55 -14.20
N GLU A 268 20.91 4.45 -13.90
CA GLU A 268 19.48 4.24 -14.15
C GLU A 268 19.21 3.99 -15.64
N HIS A 269 19.78 4.80 -16.53
CA HIS A 269 19.67 4.59 -17.97
C HIS A 269 20.24 3.25 -18.41
N ALA A 270 21.44 2.87 -17.95
CA ALA A 270 22.05 1.58 -18.28
C ALA A 270 21.17 0.40 -17.82
N LEU A 271 20.57 0.51 -16.63
CA LEU A 271 19.66 -0.49 -16.11
C LEU A 271 18.38 -0.59 -16.95
N VAL A 272 17.83 0.55 -17.39
CA VAL A 272 16.67 0.55 -18.29
C VAL A 272 17.00 -0.15 -19.60
N GLU A 273 18.16 0.09 -20.21
CA GLU A 273 18.58 -0.62 -21.42
C GLU A 273 18.62 -2.14 -21.21
N GLN A 274 19.03 -2.59 -20.03
CA GLN A 274 19.08 -4.01 -19.69
C GLN A 274 17.69 -4.61 -19.48
N LEU A 275 16.78 -3.89 -18.79
CA LEU A 275 15.48 -4.42 -18.39
C LEU A 275 14.38 -4.25 -19.44
N LEU A 276 14.49 -3.27 -20.33
CA LEU A 276 13.47 -2.98 -21.34
C LEU A 276 13.19 -4.18 -22.28
N PRO A 277 14.21 -4.91 -22.83
CA PRO A 277 13.97 -6.10 -23.63
C PRO A 277 13.32 -7.24 -22.83
N GLU A 278 13.63 -7.35 -21.55
CA GLU A 278 13.02 -8.34 -20.65
C GLU A 278 11.54 -8.02 -20.37
N LEU A 279 11.19 -6.74 -20.24
CA LEU A 279 9.79 -6.31 -20.15
C LEU A 279 9.01 -6.57 -21.44
N GLU A 280 9.63 -6.36 -22.60
CA GLU A 280 9.01 -6.59 -23.91
C GLU A 280 8.55 -8.06 -24.08
N LYS A 281 9.36 -9.02 -23.61
CA LYS A 281 8.98 -10.45 -23.59
C LYS A 281 7.74 -10.74 -22.76
N ARG A 282 7.37 -9.85 -21.83
CA ARG A 282 6.31 -10.03 -20.84
C ARG A 282 5.08 -9.15 -21.09
N LEU A 283 4.95 -8.53 -22.27
CA LEU A 283 3.84 -7.63 -22.62
C LEU A 283 2.43 -8.27 -22.57
N HIS A 284 2.34 -9.60 -22.52
CA HIS A 284 1.09 -10.32 -22.26
C HIS A 284 0.53 -10.02 -20.86
N GLN A 285 1.37 -9.61 -19.91
CA GLN A 285 0.96 -9.17 -18.59
C GLN A 285 0.62 -7.67 -18.61
N LEU A 286 -0.56 -7.32 -18.08
CA LEU A 286 -1.07 -5.95 -18.12
C LEU A 286 -0.11 -4.93 -17.47
N GLU A 287 0.43 -5.28 -16.30
CA GLU A 287 1.32 -4.40 -15.52
C GLU A 287 2.70 -4.24 -16.16
N ALA A 288 3.23 -5.30 -16.78
CA ALA A 288 4.44 -5.22 -17.59
C ALA A 288 4.24 -4.28 -18.79
N ALA A 289 3.11 -4.41 -19.50
CA ALA A 289 2.79 -3.53 -20.62
C ALA A 289 2.64 -2.06 -20.20
N LYS A 290 1.95 -1.77 -19.09
CA LYS A 290 1.84 -0.39 -18.56
C LYS A 290 3.21 0.20 -18.24
N THR A 291 4.04 -0.59 -17.56
CA THR A 291 5.38 -0.16 -17.14
C THR A 291 6.27 0.08 -18.36
N TYR A 292 6.21 -0.81 -19.35
CA TYR A 292 6.93 -0.68 -20.62
C TYR A 292 6.54 0.61 -21.35
N GLU A 293 5.24 0.88 -21.52
CA GLU A 293 4.74 2.11 -22.16
C GLU A 293 5.22 3.38 -21.44
N LYS A 294 5.15 3.38 -20.10
CA LYS A 294 5.64 4.49 -19.28
C LYS A 294 7.15 4.69 -19.44
N TRP A 295 7.92 3.62 -19.56
CA TRP A 295 9.37 3.71 -19.74
C TRP A 295 9.74 4.19 -21.14
N LEU A 296 9.04 3.72 -22.17
CA LEU A 296 9.22 4.23 -23.53
C LEU A 296 9.03 5.76 -23.58
N LEU A 297 8.02 6.26 -22.86
CA LEU A 297 7.78 7.69 -22.72
C LEU A 297 8.87 8.39 -21.90
N ARG A 298 9.11 7.95 -20.65
CA ARG A 298 10.04 8.59 -19.71
C ARG A 298 11.46 8.69 -20.26
N TYR A 299 11.94 7.61 -20.87
CA TYR A 299 13.31 7.53 -21.41
C TYR A 299 13.39 7.88 -22.90
N LYS A 300 12.32 8.44 -23.46
CA LYS A 300 12.22 8.91 -24.85
C LYS A 300 12.67 7.86 -25.89
N LYS A 301 12.30 6.60 -25.66
CA LYS A 301 12.61 5.48 -26.57
C LYS A 301 11.59 5.40 -27.71
N PHE A 302 11.47 6.49 -28.47
CA PHE A 302 10.40 6.64 -29.47
C PHE A 302 10.50 5.67 -30.65
N ASP A 303 11.70 5.25 -31.04
CA ASP A 303 11.85 4.20 -32.06
C ASP A 303 11.28 2.86 -31.63
N LEU A 304 11.59 2.44 -30.39
CA LEU A 304 11.01 1.24 -29.79
C LEU A 304 9.50 1.39 -29.58
N ALA A 305 9.04 2.60 -29.23
CA ALA A 305 7.61 2.89 -29.10
C ALA A 305 6.88 2.73 -30.44
N LYS A 306 7.45 3.23 -31.54
CA LYS A 306 6.92 3.01 -32.88
C LYS A 306 6.81 1.52 -33.18
N GLU A 307 7.88 0.75 -32.97
CA GLU A 307 7.82 -0.71 -33.19
C GLU A 307 6.77 -1.38 -32.32
N TYR A 308 6.67 -0.97 -31.06
CA TYR A 308 5.69 -1.47 -30.11
C TYR A 308 4.26 -1.27 -30.61
N PHE A 309 3.90 -0.06 -31.03
CA PHE A 309 2.56 0.21 -31.60
C PHE A 309 2.31 -0.63 -32.86
N LEU A 310 3.30 -0.72 -33.74
CA LEU A 310 3.14 -1.43 -35.01
C LEU A 310 2.91 -2.94 -34.82
N LYS A 311 3.61 -3.54 -33.85
CA LYS A 311 3.57 -4.98 -33.53
C LYS A 311 2.41 -5.36 -32.61
N HIS A 312 2.15 -4.59 -31.56
CA HIS A 312 1.31 -5.03 -30.43
C HIS A 312 -0.04 -4.31 -30.30
N GLU A 313 -0.27 -3.17 -30.96
CA GLU A 313 -1.52 -2.43 -30.78
C GLU A 313 -2.64 -2.90 -31.71
N LEU A 314 -3.47 -3.84 -31.26
CA LEU A 314 -4.53 -4.42 -32.09
C LEU A 314 -5.88 -3.67 -32.02
N GLU A 315 -6.13 -2.86 -30.99
CA GLU A 315 -7.44 -2.25 -30.72
C GLU A 315 -7.34 -0.72 -30.51
N PRO A 316 -7.10 0.07 -31.59
CA PRO A 316 -6.81 1.50 -31.49
C PRO A 316 -7.95 2.35 -30.92
N LEU A 317 -9.18 1.81 -30.85
CA LEU A 317 -10.35 2.49 -30.30
C LEU A 317 -10.34 2.52 -28.77
N ARG A 318 -9.72 1.53 -28.12
CA ARG A 318 -9.74 1.35 -26.66
C ARG A 318 -8.33 1.35 -26.09
N MET A 319 -7.52 2.30 -26.54
CA MET A 319 -6.17 2.48 -25.98
C MET A 319 -6.25 2.94 -24.53
N ARG A 320 -5.36 2.41 -23.71
CA ARG A 320 -5.16 2.85 -22.33
C ARG A 320 -4.52 4.24 -22.31
N ASN A 321 -4.68 4.95 -21.20
CA ASN A 321 -4.13 6.29 -21.03
C ASN A 321 -2.62 6.33 -21.27
N GLU A 322 -1.87 5.35 -20.78
CA GLU A 322 -0.41 5.27 -20.99
C GLU A 322 -0.02 5.25 -22.48
N LYS A 323 -0.79 4.54 -23.32
CA LYS A 323 -0.56 4.50 -24.77
C LYS A 323 -0.94 5.81 -25.45
N VAL A 324 -2.05 6.41 -25.02
CA VAL A 324 -2.50 7.70 -25.57
C VAL A 324 -1.46 8.78 -25.28
N GLU A 325 -0.98 8.86 -24.03
CA GLU A 325 0.09 9.78 -23.62
C GLU A 325 1.38 9.54 -24.43
N LEU A 326 1.78 8.27 -24.60
CA LEU A 326 2.96 7.92 -25.39
C LEU A 326 2.79 8.33 -26.87
N LEU A 327 1.64 8.07 -27.49
CA LEU A 327 1.39 8.42 -28.89
C LEU A 327 1.35 9.94 -29.08
N ASP A 328 0.75 10.68 -28.17
CA ASP A 328 0.72 12.15 -28.19
C ASP A 328 2.16 12.72 -28.09
N ALA A 329 2.98 12.16 -27.19
CA ALA A 329 4.38 12.56 -27.06
C ALA A 329 5.20 12.27 -28.32
N ILE A 330 5.06 11.08 -28.94
CA ILE A 330 5.73 10.78 -30.22
C ILE A 330 5.27 11.76 -31.30
N SER A 331 3.99 12.07 -31.36
CA SER A 331 3.42 12.98 -32.38
C SER A 331 3.99 14.40 -32.27
N LYS A 332 4.26 14.87 -31.06
CA LYS A 332 4.81 16.21 -30.79
C LYS A 332 6.33 16.26 -30.96
N GLU A 333 7.05 15.28 -30.43
CA GLU A 333 8.51 15.32 -30.37
C GLU A 333 9.18 14.67 -31.59
N GLN A 334 8.56 13.64 -32.17
CA GLN A 334 9.09 12.88 -33.32
C GLN A 334 7.99 12.58 -34.36
N PRO A 335 7.44 13.62 -35.05
CA PRO A 335 6.31 13.46 -35.97
C PRO A 335 6.51 12.37 -37.03
N LEU A 336 7.73 12.20 -37.52
CA LEU A 336 8.08 11.18 -38.52
C LEU A 336 7.83 9.75 -38.03
N LEU A 337 8.05 9.47 -36.74
CA LEU A 337 7.83 8.17 -36.14
C LEU A 337 6.34 7.91 -35.86
N ALA A 338 5.55 8.97 -35.62
CA ALA A 338 4.11 8.85 -35.40
C ALA A 338 3.32 8.53 -36.68
N ARG A 339 3.75 9.03 -37.85
CA ARG A 339 3.10 8.80 -39.14
C ARG A 339 2.75 7.33 -39.41
N PRO A 340 3.71 6.37 -39.41
CA PRO A 340 3.40 4.97 -39.69
C PRO A 340 2.40 4.36 -38.69
N ILE A 341 2.41 4.81 -37.44
CA ILE A 341 1.49 4.35 -36.40
C ILE A 341 0.06 4.76 -36.77
N PHE A 342 -0.16 6.04 -37.05
CA PHE A 342 -1.48 6.54 -37.46
C PHE A 342 -1.98 5.90 -38.75
N HIS A 343 -1.12 5.73 -39.76
CA HIS A 343 -1.47 5.02 -41.00
C HIS A 343 -2.03 3.62 -40.70
N GLN A 344 -1.32 2.85 -39.87
CA GLN A 344 -1.76 1.50 -39.54
C GLN A 344 -3.04 1.50 -38.69
N MET A 345 -3.16 2.41 -37.71
CA MET A 345 -4.35 2.53 -36.88
C MET A 345 -5.59 2.89 -37.71
N VAL A 346 -5.46 3.80 -38.67
CA VAL A 346 -6.55 4.17 -39.60
C VAL A 346 -7.02 2.94 -40.37
N VAL A 347 -6.11 2.17 -40.96
CA VAL A 347 -6.46 0.95 -41.70
C VAL A 347 -7.17 -0.06 -40.78
N ARG A 348 -6.61 -0.34 -39.59
CA ARG A 348 -7.19 -1.27 -38.61
C ARG A 348 -8.61 -0.84 -38.20
N LEU A 349 -8.82 0.45 -37.94
CA LEU A 349 -10.13 0.99 -37.55
C LEU A 349 -11.16 0.87 -38.69
N VAL A 350 -10.77 1.21 -39.93
CA VAL A 350 -11.67 1.10 -41.09
C VAL A 350 -12.07 -0.36 -41.34
N GLU A 351 -11.18 -1.31 -41.12
CA GLU A 351 -11.45 -2.74 -41.31
C GLU A 351 -12.46 -3.33 -40.31
N LYS A 352 -12.66 -2.71 -39.15
CA LYS A 352 -13.67 -3.13 -38.16
C LYS A 352 -15.11 -2.86 -38.60
N LYS A 353 -15.32 -2.08 -39.66
CA LYS A 353 -16.62 -1.85 -40.31
C LYS A 353 -17.76 -1.38 -39.39
N SER A 354 -17.44 -0.52 -38.43
CA SER A 354 -18.42 0.04 -37.49
C SER A 354 -18.29 1.56 -37.44
N ARG A 355 -19.41 2.27 -37.27
CA ARG A 355 -19.47 3.74 -37.31
C ARG A 355 -18.53 4.39 -36.29
N VAL A 356 -18.49 3.86 -35.07
CA VAL A 356 -17.61 4.36 -33.99
C VAL A 356 -16.12 4.25 -34.41
N HIS A 357 -15.75 3.19 -35.13
CA HIS A 357 -14.38 3.01 -35.61
C HIS A 357 -14.07 3.97 -36.77
N TYR A 358 -15.03 4.21 -37.66
CA TYR A 358 -14.87 5.20 -38.74
C TYR A 358 -14.67 6.61 -38.22
N GLN A 359 -15.41 7.00 -37.18
CA GLN A 359 -15.23 8.29 -36.51
C GLN A 359 -13.83 8.43 -35.92
N GLN A 360 -13.34 7.40 -35.22
CA GLN A 360 -11.98 7.40 -34.70
C GLN A 360 -10.93 7.43 -35.82
N ALA A 361 -11.16 6.72 -36.93
CA ALA A 361 -10.28 6.72 -38.09
C ALA A 361 -10.20 8.12 -38.72
N ALA A 362 -11.33 8.81 -38.87
CA ALA A 362 -11.38 10.19 -39.35
C ALA A 362 -10.58 11.13 -38.43
N SER A 363 -10.73 10.99 -37.11
CA SER A 363 -9.92 11.74 -36.12
C SER A 363 -8.41 11.48 -36.29
N TYR A 364 -7.99 10.22 -36.45
CA TYR A 364 -6.58 9.89 -36.69
C TYR A 364 -6.06 10.37 -38.05
N ILE A 365 -6.90 10.45 -39.10
CA ILE A 365 -6.51 11.05 -40.38
C ILE A 365 -6.28 12.56 -40.23
N LYS A 366 -7.11 13.24 -39.43
CA LYS A 366 -6.89 14.66 -39.11
C LYS A 366 -5.57 14.86 -38.36
N ASN A 367 -5.28 14.02 -37.36
CA ASN A 367 -4.00 14.07 -36.66
C ASN A 367 -2.83 13.81 -37.62
N LEU A 368 -2.98 12.82 -38.51
CA LEU A 368 -1.98 12.47 -39.50
C LEU A 368 -1.70 13.64 -40.46
N GLN A 369 -2.71 14.38 -40.91
CA GLN A 369 -2.54 15.58 -41.74
C GLN A 369 -1.60 16.60 -41.08
N LEU A 370 -1.79 16.85 -39.78
CA LEU A 370 -0.96 17.79 -39.01
C LEU A 370 0.51 17.35 -38.94
N LEU A 371 0.82 16.06 -39.14
CA LEU A 371 2.19 15.55 -39.16
C LEU A 371 2.88 15.72 -40.53
N TYR A 372 2.14 15.98 -41.61
CA TYR A 372 2.67 16.19 -42.96
C TYR A 372 2.80 17.68 -43.27
N VAL A 373 3.82 18.31 -42.69
CA VAL A 373 4.07 19.76 -42.85
C VAL A 373 4.97 20.03 -44.05
N GLY A 374 4.55 20.94 -44.93
CA GLY A 374 5.31 21.45 -46.08
C GLY A 374 4.75 20.98 -47.43
N PRO A 375 5.06 21.67 -48.54
CA PRO A 375 4.38 21.45 -49.83
C PRO A 375 4.46 20.01 -50.35
N GLU A 376 5.65 19.40 -50.36
CA GLU A 376 5.85 18.02 -50.82
C GLU A 376 5.19 16.98 -49.90
N GLU A 377 5.18 17.25 -48.59
CA GLU A 377 4.58 16.36 -47.60
C GLU A 377 3.05 16.42 -47.65
N GLU A 378 2.48 17.59 -47.88
CA GLU A 378 1.05 17.76 -48.14
C GLU A 378 0.60 17.00 -49.39
N GLU A 379 1.39 17.02 -50.47
CA GLU A 379 1.11 16.23 -51.67
C GLU A 379 1.13 14.72 -51.37
N ARG A 380 2.11 14.25 -50.58
CA ARG A 380 2.17 12.85 -50.12
C ARG A 380 0.93 12.46 -49.30
N PHE A 381 0.49 13.34 -48.40
CA PHE A 381 -0.73 13.12 -47.62
C PHE A 381 -1.98 13.06 -48.52
N LYS A 382 -2.14 14.01 -49.45
CA LYS A 382 -3.25 14.02 -50.43
C LYS A 382 -3.25 12.75 -51.28
N TYR A 383 -2.09 12.28 -51.70
CA TYR A 383 -1.94 11.01 -52.43
C TYR A 383 -2.38 9.80 -51.61
N PHE A 384 -1.94 9.71 -50.34
CA PHE A 384 -2.41 8.68 -49.41
C PHE A 384 -3.94 8.70 -49.24
N LEU A 385 -4.52 9.87 -48.95
CA LEU A 385 -5.94 10.02 -48.72
C LEU A 385 -6.76 9.61 -49.96
N THR A 386 -6.26 9.93 -51.16
CA THR A 386 -6.89 9.55 -52.43
C THR A 386 -6.89 8.03 -52.62
N LYS A 387 -5.76 7.37 -52.32
CA LYS A 387 -5.68 5.89 -52.33
C LYS A 387 -6.62 5.27 -51.31
N LEU A 388 -6.66 5.80 -50.09
CA LEU A 388 -7.52 5.32 -49.01
C LEU A 388 -9.00 5.40 -49.41
N LYS A 389 -9.45 6.57 -49.91
CA LYS A 389 -10.84 6.78 -50.40
C LYS A 389 -11.17 5.82 -51.55
N LYS A 390 -10.24 5.60 -52.49
CA LYS A 390 -10.43 4.66 -53.60
C LYS A 390 -10.58 3.22 -53.11
N GLN A 391 -9.75 2.79 -52.17
CA GLN A 391 -9.74 1.43 -51.61
C GLN A 391 -11.04 1.14 -50.84
N TYR A 392 -11.51 2.07 -50.02
CA TYR A 392 -12.70 1.91 -49.18
C TYR A 392 -13.96 2.60 -49.73
N ARG A 393 -14.05 2.80 -51.05
CA ARG A 393 -15.16 3.52 -51.71
C ARG A 393 -16.56 2.97 -51.42
N THR A 394 -16.66 1.67 -51.09
CA THR A 394 -17.94 1.01 -50.79
C THR A 394 -18.38 1.23 -49.34
N TYR A 395 -17.51 1.75 -48.47
CA TYR A 395 -17.77 1.92 -47.05
C TYR A 395 -18.39 3.31 -46.85
N ARG A 396 -19.67 3.46 -47.26
CA ARG A 396 -20.36 4.76 -47.33
C ARG A 396 -20.28 5.56 -46.03
N ALA A 397 -20.51 4.92 -44.89
CA ALA A 397 -20.41 5.58 -43.60
C ALA A 397 -18.99 6.12 -43.33
N PHE A 398 -17.93 5.39 -43.67
CA PHE A 398 -16.56 5.91 -43.58
C PHE A 398 -16.34 7.12 -44.48
N VAL A 399 -16.83 7.07 -45.72
CA VAL A 399 -16.74 8.19 -46.67
C VAL A 399 -17.51 9.42 -46.16
N GLU A 400 -18.65 9.23 -45.50
CA GLU A 400 -19.41 10.31 -44.86
C GLU A 400 -18.63 10.93 -43.69
N GLU A 401 -18.05 10.13 -42.81
CA GLU A 401 -17.21 10.64 -41.71
C GLU A 401 -15.98 11.41 -42.25
N LEU A 402 -15.38 10.97 -43.38
CA LEU A 402 -14.28 11.70 -44.04
C LEU A 402 -14.69 13.05 -44.64
N LYS A 403 -15.97 13.26 -44.97
CA LYS A 403 -16.47 14.55 -45.47
C LYS A 403 -16.69 15.56 -44.35
N GLN A 404 -16.82 15.09 -43.10
CA GLN A 404 -17.07 15.95 -41.94
C GLN A 404 -15.78 16.55 -41.36
N ILE A 405 -14.62 16.02 -41.75
CA ILE A 405 -13.32 16.57 -41.38
C ILE A 405 -12.82 17.47 -42.53
N ASP A 406 -12.50 18.72 -42.20
CA ASP A 406 -11.92 19.70 -43.14
C ASP A 406 -10.50 19.24 -43.55
N LEU A 407 -10.41 18.42 -44.60
CA LEU A 407 -9.17 17.82 -45.12
C LEU A 407 -8.61 18.56 -46.33
#